data_AF-A0A315W5F8-F1
#
_entry.id   AF-A0A315W5F8-F1
#
_cell.length_a   1.000
_cell.length_b   1.000
_cell.length_c   1.000
_cell.angle_alpha   90.00
_cell.angle_beta   90.00
_cell.angle_gamma   90.00
#
_symmetry.space_group_name_H-M   'P 1'
#
loop_
_entity.id
_entity.type
_entity.pdbx_description
1 polymer ?
#
loop_
_entity_poly.entity_id
_entity_poly.type
_entity_poly.pdbx_seq_one_letter_code
_entity_poly.pdbx_strand_id
1 'polypeptide(L)'
;MAHNPLAKHLEFTQRKSLIATSLIVVVSLFVVVVNFSQMPDFGQTFSNHWMFSKQSYKAFKPHLGYVSIPKQEPLKLNCELCSIVSSSGQMLGQAAGAQIDRSPCIWRMNNAPTRGFENDVGRRTTLRVVSHTSVPLLLQKPQHFFGQGNDTLYVVWGPLRNMRKDGKGIVYNMLRQASENYPHARIYATTEDRMNYCDMVFKKETGKD
;
A
#
# COMPACT_ATOMS: atom_id res chain seq x y z
N MET A 1 38.51 -72.28 21.92
CA MET A 1 37.54 -71.47 21.15
C MET A 1 38.23 -70.16 20.75
N ALA A 2 38.79 -70.11 19.55
CA ALA A 2 39.50 -68.92 19.07
C ALA A 2 38.49 -67.96 18.43
N HIS A 3 38.22 -66.83 19.09
CA HIS A 3 37.41 -65.75 18.53
C HIS A 3 38.19 -65.08 17.38
N ASN A 4 37.67 -65.17 16.15
CA ASN A 4 38.29 -64.59 14.96
C ASN A 4 38.08 -63.05 14.95
N PRO A 5 39.13 -62.23 15.15
CA PRO A 5 39.00 -60.77 15.27
C PRO A 5 38.64 -60.08 13.95
N LEU A 6 38.90 -60.72 12.80
CA LEU A 6 38.56 -60.19 11.48
C LEU A 6 37.05 -60.14 11.24
N ALA A 7 36.31 -61.15 11.73
CA ALA A 7 34.86 -61.24 11.59
C ALA A 7 34.13 -60.13 12.37
N LYS A 8 34.61 -59.79 13.59
CA LYS A 8 34.07 -58.69 14.40
C LYS A 8 34.32 -57.32 13.76
N HIS A 9 35.48 -57.14 13.12
CA HIS A 9 35.79 -55.89 12.42
C HIS A 9 34.94 -55.74 11.14
N LEU A 10 34.69 -56.83 10.41
CA LEU A 10 33.80 -56.82 9.25
C LEU A 10 32.36 -56.50 9.64
N GLU A 11 31.82 -57.15 10.67
CA GLU A 11 30.46 -56.87 11.19
C GLU A 11 30.34 -55.42 11.70
N PHE A 12 31.38 -54.88 12.34
CA PHE A 12 31.37 -53.51 12.83
C PHE A 12 31.38 -52.48 11.70
N THR A 13 32.19 -52.68 10.66
CA THR A 13 32.20 -51.84 9.46
C THR A 13 30.88 -51.95 8.69
N GLN A 14 30.30 -53.14 8.60
CA GLN A 14 29.02 -53.36 7.93
C GLN A 14 27.86 -52.71 8.71
N ARG A 15 27.84 -52.79 10.06
CA ARG A 15 26.87 -52.08 10.91
C ARG A 15 26.99 -50.56 10.77
N LYS A 16 28.21 -50.00 10.72
CA LYS A 16 28.41 -48.56 10.47
C LYS A 16 27.91 -48.14 9.08
N SER A 17 28.15 -48.96 8.06
CA SER A 17 27.65 -48.73 6.70
C SER A 17 26.12 -48.80 6.62
N LEU A 18 25.50 -49.74 7.33
CA LEU A 18 24.04 -49.87 7.44
C LEU A 18 23.41 -48.68 8.18
N ILE A 19 24.05 -48.19 9.25
CA ILE A 19 23.58 -47.00 9.98
C ILE A 19 23.71 -45.76 9.10
N ALA A 20 24.84 -45.58 8.41
CA ALA A 20 25.06 -44.44 7.53
C ALA A 20 24.06 -44.42 6.34
N THR A 21 23.83 -45.57 5.70
CA THR A 21 22.85 -45.70 4.60
C THR A 21 21.42 -45.47 5.10
N SER A 22 21.06 -46.00 6.27
CA SER A 22 19.76 -45.74 6.90
C SER A 22 19.54 -44.24 7.19
N LEU A 23 20.53 -43.56 7.76
CA LEU A 23 20.45 -42.12 8.03
C LEU A 23 20.30 -41.30 6.74
N ILE A 24 21.01 -41.65 5.66
CA ILE A 24 20.90 -40.97 4.37
C ILE A 24 19.49 -41.15 3.78
N VAL A 25 18.92 -42.36 3.85
CA VAL A 25 17.56 -42.64 3.36
C VAL A 25 16.52 -41.86 4.17
N VAL A 26 16.65 -41.81 5.50
CA VAL A 26 15.74 -41.05 6.38
C VAL A 26 15.82 -39.55 6.11
N VAL A 27 17.03 -38.99 5.97
CA VAL A 27 17.20 -37.56 5.66
C VAL A 27 16.65 -37.24 4.27
N SER A 28 16.88 -38.11 3.28
CA SER A 28 16.35 -37.93 1.93
C SER A 28 14.81 -37.98 1.91
N LEU A 29 14.21 -38.95 2.61
CA LEU A 29 12.75 -39.02 2.78
C LEU A 29 12.21 -37.80 3.51
N PHE A 30 12.90 -37.32 4.55
CA PHE A 30 12.50 -36.11 5.28
C PHE A 30 12.55 -34.87 4.39
N VAL A 31 13.60 -34.70 3.57
CA VAL A 31 13.70 -33.60 2.60
C VAL A 31 12.61 -33.68 1.53
N VAL A 32 12.25 -34.89 1.07
CA VAL A 32 11.13 -35.10 0.13
C VAL A 32 9.79 -34.75 0.80
N VAL A 33 9.55 -35.19 2.04
CA VAL A 33 8.33 -34.87 2.79
C VAL A 33 8.20 -33.37 3.07
N VAL A 34 9.29 -32.69 3.45
CA VAL A 34 9.30 -31.25 3.69
C VAL A 34 9.09 -30.46 2.39
N ASN A 35 9.70 -30.87 1.27
CA ASN A 35 9.43 -30.27 -0.05
C ASN A 35 7.99 -30.53 -0.51
N PHE A 36 7.46 -31.74 -0.30
CA PHE A 36 6.07 -32.07 -0.64
C PHE A 36 5.08 -31.26 0.20
N SER A 37 5.41 -30.99 1.46
CA SER A 37 4.64 -30.12 2.36
C SER A 37 4.71 -28.64 1.97
N GLN A 38 5.62 -28.24 1.07
CA GLN A 38 5.79 -26.88 0.57
C GLN A 38 5.18 -26.65 -0.82
N MET A 39 4.54 -27.63 -1.44
CA MET A 39 3.70 -27.41 -2.63
C MET A 39 2.26 -27.10 -2.21
N PRO A 40 1.73 -25.89 -2.51
CA PRO A 40 0.33 -25.58 -2.29
C PRO A 40 -0.44 -25.86 -3.58
N ASP A 41 -0.88 -27.10 -3.81
CA ASP A 41 -2.18 -27.32 -4.45
C ASP A 41 -2.63 -28.80 -4.40
N PHE A 42 -3.95 -28.97 -4.45
CA PHE A 42 -4.70 -30.18 -4.79
C PHE A 42 -5.30 -31.04 -3.65
N GLY A 43 -6.25 -30.42 -2.92
CA GLY A 43 -7.65 -30.85 -2.86
C GLY A 43 -8.06 -32.12 -2.08
N GLN A 44 -8.77 -31.93 -0.96
CA GLN A 44 -9.94 -32.75 -0.59
C GLN A 44 -10.87 -32.07 0.44
N THR A 45 -12.02 -31.64 -0.06
CA THR A 45 -13.38 -31.71 0.50
C THR A 45 -13.55 -32.05 1.99
N PHE A 46 -13.76 -31.05 2.86
CA PHE A 46 -14.41 -31.26 4.16
C PHE A 46 -15.31 -30.07 4.56
N SER A 47 -16.62 -30.33 4.59
CA SER A 47 -17.72 -29.66 5.33
C SER A 47 -18.03 -28.17 5.10
N ASN A 48 -19.01 -27.90 4.21
CA ASN A 48 -19.53 -26.57 3.86
C ASN A 48 -20.51 -25.93 4.87
N HIS A 49 -20.56 -26.36 6.14
CA HIS A 49 -21.54 -25.83 7.11
C HIS A 49 -20.97 -24.91 8.20
N TRP A 50 -19.64 -24.76 8.30
CA TRP A 50 -18.97 -23.91 9.31
C TRP A 50 -18.00 -22.88 8.68
N MET A 51 -18.24 -22.49 7.43
CA MET A 51 -17.45 -21.48 6.68
C MET A 51 -18.33 -20.35 6.14
N PHE A 52 -19.49 -20.11 6.77
CA PHE A 52 -20.30 -18.91 6.55
C PHE A 52 -20.43 -18.08 7.83
N SER A 53 -19.35 -17.99 8.61
CA SER A 53 -19.15 -16.75 9.35
C SER A 53 -19.00 -15.67 8.28
N LYS A 54 -20.08 -14.92 8.04
CA LYS A 54 -20.02 -13.69 7.26
C LYS A 54 -18.86 -12.90 7.87
N GLN A 55 -17.72 -12.86 7.18
CA GLN A 55 -16.67 -11.91 7.46
C GLN A 55 -17.39 -10.58 7.55
N SER A 56 -17.49 -10.02 8.75
CA SER A 56 -18.10 -8.70 8.94
C SER A 56 -17.35 -7.80 7.97
N TYR A 57 -18.01 -7.34 6.91
CA TYR A 57 -17.48 -6.29 6.07
C TYR A 57 -17.10 -5.19 7.05
N LYS A 58 -15.80 -5.00 7.32
CA LYS A 58 -15.32 -3.98 8.24
C LYS A 58 -16.00 -2.69 7.79
N ALA A 59 -16.94 -2.19 8.59
CA ALA A 59 -17.69 -1.00 8.26
C ALA A 59 -16.65 0.08 7.92
N PHE A 60 -16.75 0.65 6.71
CA PHE A 60 -15.83 1.71 6.27
C PHE A 60 -15.77 2.77 7.35
N LYS A 61 -14.63 2.93 8.02
CA LYS A 61 -14.46 3.98 9.02
C LYS A 61 -14.39 5.31 8.27
N PRO A 62 -15.38 6.21 8.43
CA PRO A 62 -15.34 7.50 7.75
C PRO A 62 -14.18 8.32 8.31
N HIS A 63 -13.39 8.92 7.43
CA HIS A 63 -12.33 9.86 7.80
C HIS A 63 -12.92 11.26 7.87
N LEU A 64 -13.52 11.60 9.02
CA LEU A 64 -14.26 12.86 9.24
C LEU A 64 -13.44 14.14 9.03
N GLY A 65 -12.10 14.05 9.10
CA GLY A 65 -11.19 15.17 8.85
C GLY A 65 -11.03 15.56 7.38
N TYR A 66 -11.66 14.84 6.45
CA TYR A 66 -11.59 15.13 5.01
C TYR A 66 -12.99 15.01 4.39
N VAL A 67 -13.43 16.04 3.69
CA VAL A 67 -14.80 16.15 3.17
C VAL A 67 -14.81 16.45 1.67
N SER A 68 -15.75 15.85 0.95
CA SER A 68 -15.86 16.01 -0.51
C SER A 68 -16.30 17.43 -0.90
N ILE A 69 -15.85 17.89 -2.06
CA ILE A 69 -16.25 19.19 -2.63
C ILE A 69 -17.24 18.96 -3.78
N PRO A 70 -18.41 19.62 -3.81
CA PRO A 70 -18.95 20.50 -2.78
C PRO A 70 -19.75 19.78 -1.68
N LYS A 71 -20.04 18.48 -1.83
CA LYS A 71 -21.08 17.73 -1.08
C LYS A 71 -20.84 17.58 0.44
N GLN A 72 -19.64 17.87 0.94
CA GLN A 72 -19.28 17.76 2.36
C GLN A 72 -19.40 16.34 2.95
N GLU A 73 -19.29 15.31 2.12
CA GLU A 73 -19.36 13.93 2.59
C GLU A 73 -17.98 13.47 3.09
N PRO A 74 -17.89 12.79 4.26
CA PRO A 74 -16.62 12.28 4.77
C PRO A 74 -15.93 11.32 3.79
N LEU A 75 -14.61 11.40 3.73
CA LEU A 75 -13.79 10.48 2.95
C LEU A 75 -13.96 9.03 3.46
N LYS A 76 -14.26 8.12 2.53
CA LYS A 76 -14.26 6.68 2.77
C LYS A 76 -13.11 6.06 1.98
N LEU A 77 -12.05 5.68 2.68
CA LEU A 77 -10.87 5.05 2.09
C LEU A 77 -10.38 3.94 3.02
N ASN A 78 -10.18 2.75 2.48
CA ASN A 78 -9.59 1.62 3.19
C ASN A 78 -8.46 1.06 2.34
N CYS A 79 -7.26 0.98 2.91
CA CYS A 79 -6.07 0.47 2.24
C CYS A 79 -5.30 -0.39 3.25
N GLU A 80 -5.07 -1.66 2.91
CA GLU A 80 -4.34 -2.58 3.80
C GLU A 80 -2.83 -2.38 3.69
N LEU A 81 -2.33 -2.10 2.49
CA LEU A 81 -0.94 -1.77 2.20
C LEU A 81 -0.87 -0.52 1.32
N CYS A 82 0.02 0.40 1.70
CA CYS A 82 0.23 1.65 0.98
C CYS A 82 1.70 1.84 0.62
N SER A 83 1.97 2.31 -0.61
CA SER A 83 3.25 2.94 -0.96
C SER A 83 3.08 4.46 -0.93
N ILE A 84 3.86 5.14 -0.07
CA ILE A 84 3.94 6.60 -0.05
C ILE A 84 5.20 7.00 -0.83
N VAL A 85 5.01 7.66 -1.96
CA VAL A 85 6.11 7.96 -2.89
C VAL A 85 6.57 9.40 -2.69
N SER A 86 7.82 9.55 -2.25
CA SER A 86 8.47 10.86 -2.12
C SER A 86 8.63 11.54 -3.47
N SER A 87 8.61 12.87 -3.48
CA SER A 87 8.93 13.69 -4.68
C SER A 87 10.42 14.08 -4.74
N SER A 88 11.26 13.50 -3.88
CA SER A 88 12.70 13.74 -3.86
C SER A 88 13.38 13.22 -5.13
N GLY A 89 14.38 13.97 -5.62
CA GLY A 89 15.24 13.54 -6.72
C GLY A 89 16.05 12.27 -6.40
N GLN A 90 16.18 11.89 -5.12
CA GLN A 90 16.81 10.62 -4.73
C GLN A 90 16.06 9.38 -5.23
N MET A 91 14.80 9.53 -5.65
CA MET A 91 14.07 8.44 -6.30
C MET A 91 14.65 8.09 -7.68
N LEU A 92 15.35 9.01 -8.34
CA LEU A 92 15.88 8.79 -9.68
C LEU A 92 16.97 7.71 -9.68
N GLY A 93 16.89 6.77 -10.62
CA GLY A 93 17.80 5.64 -10.75
C GLY A 93 17.59 4.52 -9.74
N GLN A 94 16.58 4.60 -8.86
CA GLN A 94 16.31 3.56 -7.85
C GLN A 94 15.59 2.33 -8.44
N ALA A 95 15.01 2.43 -9.64
CA ALA A 95 14.25 1.36 -10.29
C ALA A 95 13.13 0.76 -9.40
N ALA A 96 12.59 1.56 -8.47
CA ALA A 96 11.61 1.10 -7.49
C ALA A 96 10.17 1.02 -8.03
N GLY A 97 9.93 1.44 -9.28
CA GLY A 97 8.60 1.61 -9.83
C GLY A 97 7.77 0.34 -9.84
N ALA A 98 8.36 -0.81 -10.19
CA ALA A 98 7.68 -2.10 -10.18
C ALA A 98 7.28 -2.54 -8.76
N GLN A 99 8.09 -2.21 -7.74
CA GLN A 99 7.76 -2.50 -6.34
C GLN A 99 6.64 -1.59 -5.83
N ILE A 100 6.68 -0.30 -6.16
CA ILE A 100 5.64 0.68 -5.82
C ILE A 100 4.29 0.26 -6.42
N ASP A 101 4.28 -0.12 -7.70
CA ASP A 101 3.06 -0.46 -8.42
C ASP A 101 2.42 -1.79 -7.95
N ARG A 102 3.07 -2.59 -7.10
CA ARG A 102 2.46 -3.76 -6.45
C ARG A 102 1.52 -3.38 -5.31
N SER A 103 1.64 -2.19 -4.74
CA SER A 103 0.79 -1.77 -3.63
C SER A 103 -0.66 -1.54 -4.08
N PRO A 104 -1.66 -1.95 -3.27
CA PRO A 104 -3.07 -1.65 -3.53
C PRO A 104 -3.35 -0.14 -3.58
N CYS A 105 -2.72 0.63 -2.69
CA CYS A 105 -2.85 2.08 -2.63
C CYS A 105 -1.51 2.78 -2.78
N ILE A 106 -1.45 3.76 -3.69
CA ILE A 106 -0.23 4.53 -3.97
C ILE A 106 -0.51 6.01 -3.75
N TRP A 107 0.22 6.59 -2.80
CA TRP A 107 0.05 7.97 -2.36
C TRP A 107 1.19 8.81 -2.93
N ARG A 108 0.82 9.92 -3.57
CA ARG A 108 1.77 10.91 -4.10
C ARG A 108 1.47 12.29 -3.55
N MET A 109 2.43 13.19 -3.69
CA MET A 109 2.31 14.57 -3.23
C MET A 109 2.11 15.51 -4.42
N ASN A 110 1.23 16.50 -4.25
CA ASN A 110 1.07 17.64 -5.15
C ASN A 110 0.97 17.21 -6.63
N ASN A 111 1.77 17.82 -7.50
CA ASN A 111 1.86 17.59 -8.93
C ASN A 111 3.03 16.68 -9.34
N ALA A 112 3.61 15.88 -8.42
CA ALA A 112 4.73 15.01 -8.73
C ALA A 112 4.42 14.11 -9.95
N PRO A 113 5.27 14.09 -11.00
CA PRO A 113 4.99 13.37 -12.22
C PRO A 113 5.30 11.88 -12.09
N THR A 114 4.64 11.08 -12.90
CA THR A 114 4.99 9.68 -13.16
C THR A 114 5.52 9.48 -14.57
N ARG A 115 4.98 10.24 -15.53
CA ARG A 115 5.36 10.17 -16.94
C ARG A 115 6.83 10.53 -17.14
N GLY A 116 7.60 9.63 -17.75
CA GLY A 116 9.05 9.77 -17.94
C GLY A 116 9.90 9.30 -16.74
N PHE A 117 9.26 8.87 -15.66
CA PHE A 117 9.92 8.41 -14.42
C PHE A 117 9.41 7.04 -13.96
N GLU A 118 8.65 6.34 -14.79
CA GLU A 118 7.89 5.14 -14.43
C GLU A 118 8.77 4.03 -13.83
N ASN A 119 9.99 3.89 -14.34
CA ASN A 119 10.95 2.90 -13.84
C ASN A 119 11.27 3.13 -12.36
N ASP A 120 11.37 4.38 -11.95
CA ASP A 120 11.82 4.77 -10.63
C ASP A 120 10.66 4.97 -9.66
N VAL A 121 9.55 5.57 -10.13
CA VAL A 121 8.45 5.99 -9.25
C VAL A 121 7.14 5.27 -9.51
N GLY A 122 7.07 4.38 -10.50
CA GLY A 122 5.85 3.65 -10.87
C GLY A 122 4.88 4.49 -11.71
N ARG A 123 3.85 3.84 -12.23
CA ARG A 123 2.83 4.44 -13.12
C ARG A 123 1.57 4.83 -12.37
N ARG A 124 1.19 4.05 -11.38
CA ARG A 124 -0.12 4.14 -10.73
C ARG A 124 -0.15 5.25 -9.69
N THR A 125 -1.32 5.81 -9.48
CA THR A 125 -1.61 6.75 -8.39
C THR A 125 -3.03 6.49 -7.91
N THR A 126 -3.20 6.30 -6.60
CA THR A 126 -4.51 6.12 -5.98
C THR A 126 -4.96 7.40 -5.29
N LEU A 127 -4.03 8.07 -4.61
CA LEU A 127 -4.29 9.27 -3.84
C LEU A 127 -3.19 10.31 -4.05
N ARG A 128 -3.59 11.58 -4.16
CA ARG A 128 -2.69 12.73 -4.07
C ARG A 128 -3.05 13.59 -2.87
N VAL A 129 -2.08 13.82 -1.99
CA VAL A 129 -2.17 14.88 -0.97
C VAL A 129 -1.61 16.16 -1.59
N VAL A 130 -2.43 17.20 -1.67
CA VAL A 130 -2.13 18.41 -2.46
C VAL A 130 -2.20 19.63 -1.55
N SER A 131 -1.13 20.42 -1.53
CA SER A 131 -1.16 21.74 -0.90
C SER A 131 -1.96 22.71 -1.76
N HIS A 132 -2.66 23.64 -1.12
CA HIS A 132 -3.38 24.73 -1.76
C HIS A 132 -2.51 25.51 -2.78
N THR A 133 -1.21 25.64 -2.53
CA THR A 133 -0.28 26.31 -3.46
C THR A 133 -0.05 25.53 -4.75
N SER A 134 -0.26 24.21 -4.74
CA SER A 134 -0.12 23.34 -5.91
C SER A 134 -1.41 23.22 -6.72
N VAL A 135 -2.56 23.64 -6.21
CA VAL A 135 -3.84 23.56 -6.93
C VAL A 135 -3.81 24.27 -8.29
N PRO A 136 -3.26 25.49 -8.43
CA PRO A 136 -3.14 26.13 -9.74
C PRO A 136 -2.37 25.30 -10.76
N LEU A 137 -1.34 24.55 -10.32
CA LEU A 137 -0.54 23.70 -11.20
C LEU A 137 -1.32 22.47 -11.72
N LEU A 138 -2.22 21.92 -10.90
CA LEU A 138 -3.11 20.84 -11.34
C LEU A 138 -4.11 21.36 -12.38
N LEU A 139 -4.63 22.57 -12.16
CA LEU A 139 -5.62 23.20 -13.04
C LEU A 139 -5.04 23.68 -14.38
N GLN A 140 -3.72 23.83 -14.50
CA GLN A 140 -3.05 24.03 -15.80
C GLN A 140 -3.12 22.79 -16.70
N LYS A 141 -3.30 21.59 -16.14
CA LYS A 141 -3.39 20.33 -16.88
C LYS A 141 -4.62 19.53 -16.44
N PRO A 142 -5.83 20.10 -16.55
CA PRO A 142 -7.00 19.54 -15.89
C PRO A 142 -7.42 18.22 -16.52
N GLN A 143 -7.19 18.00 -17.82
CA GLN A 143 -7.43 16.70 -18.46
C GLN A 143 -6.53 15.59 -17.91
N HIS A 144 -5.29 15.90 -17.52
CA HIS A 144 -4.40 14.92 -16.92
C HIS A 144 -4.82 14.56 -15.49
N PHE A 145 -5.23 15.54 -14.68
CA PHE A 145 -5.54 15.32 -13.26
C PHE A 145 -7.01 15.00 -12.98
N PHE A 146 -7.94 15.48 -13.79
CA PHE A 146 -9.38 15.37 -13.53
C PHE A 146 -10.17 14.80 -14.72
N GLY A 147 -9.51 14.60 -15.87
CA GLY A 147 -10.15 14.07 -17.06
C GLY A 147 -10.65 12.63 -16.90
N GLN A 148 -11.46 12.20 -17.87
CA GLN A 148 -12.06 10.87 -17.89
C GLN A 148 -10.98 9.78 -17.89
N GLY A 149 -11.18 8.75 -17.05
CA GLY A 149 -10.23 7.65 -16.86
C GLY A 149 -9.17 7.89 -15.79
N ASN A 150 -9.17 9.05 -15.12
CA ASN A 150 -8.37 9.27 -13.92
C ASN A 150 -9.20 9.09 -12.65
N ASP A 151 -9.00 7.95 -11.97
CA ASP A 151 -9.69 7.61 -10.72
C ASP A 151 -8.95 8.08 -9.45
N THR A 152 -7.94 8.94 -9.59
CA THR A 152 -7.14 9.47 -8.48
C THR A 152 -8.02 10.25 -7.52
N LEU A 153 -7.86 9.97 -6.23
CA LEU A 153 -8.45 10.77 -5.17
C LEU A 153 -7.52 11.93 -4.77
N TYR A 154 -8.07 13.14 -4.66
CA TYR A 154 -7.33 14.33 -4.27
C TYR A 154 -7.74 14.77 -2.87
N VAL A 155 -6.80 14.85 -1.93
CA VAL A 155 -6.99 15.46 -0.61
C VAL A 155 -6.22 16.77 -0.58
N VAL A 156 -6.94 17.88 -0.58
CA VAL A 156 -6.37 19.23 -0.62
C VAL A 156 -6.35 19.84 0.77
N TRP A 157 -5.18 20.34 1.19
CA TRP A 157 -4.99 21.03 2.46
C TRP A 157 -4.46 22.45 2.24
N GLY A 158 -4.77 23.36 3.16
CA GLY A 158 -4.32 24.74 3.08
C GLY A 158 -4.85 25.60 4.21
N PRO A 159 -4.34 26.84 4.36
CA PRO A 159 -4.76 27.74 5.40
C PRO A 159 -6.22 28.16 5.19
N LEU A 160 -6.92 28.43 6.31
CA LEU A 160 -8.34 28.78 6.30
C LEU A 160 -8.65 29.91 5.31
N ARG A 161 -7.81 30.95 5.24
CA ARG A 161 -7.98 32.10 4.32
C ARG A 161 -8.20 31.69 2.85
N ASN A 162 -7.52 30.63 2.39
CA ASN A 162 -7.58 30.16 1.01
C ASN A 162 -8.66 29.08 0.81
N MET A 163 -9.06 28.40 1.88
CA MET A 163 -9.98 27.27 1.87
C MET A 163 -11.39 27.60 2.39
N ARG A 164 -11.70 28.89 2.63
CA ARG A 164 -13.03 29.35 3.08
C ARG A 164 -14.13 28.93 2.09
N LYS A 165 -15.28 28.51 2.62
CA LYS A 165 -16.45 28.07 1.84
C LYS A 165 -17.44 29.19 1.54
N ASP A 166 -17.24 30.37 2.12
CA ASP A 166 -18.11 31.55 2.03
C ASP A 166 -17.90 32.37 0.74
N GLY A 167 -17.30 31.77 -0.29
CA GLY A 167 -16.96 32.44 -1.54
C GLY A 167 -15.68 33.29 -1.49
N LYS A 168 -15.04 33.48 -0.33
CA LYS A 168 -13.77 34.23 -0.22
C LYS A 168 -12.52 33.34 -0.29
N GLY A 169 -12.68 32.02 -0.19
CA GLY A 169 -11.58 31.06 -0.30
C GLY A 169 -11.21 30.80 -1.76
N ILE A 170 -10.20 31.52 -2.26
CA ILE A 170 -9.78 31.46 -3.67
C ILE A 170 -9.54 30.01 -4.12
N VAL A 171 -8.83 29.21 -3.32
CA VAL A 171 -8.51 27.82 -3.68
C VAL A 171 -9.73 26.92 -3.56
N TYR A 172 -10.56 27.09 -2.53
CA TYR A 172 -11.81 26.34 -2.42
C TYR A 172 -12.73 26.59 -3.63
N ASN A 173 -12.83 27.84 -4.07
CA ASN A 173 -13.63 28.20 -5.25
C ASN A 173 -13.10 27.54 -6.53
N MET A 174 -11.78 27.53 -6.73
CA MET A 174 -11.16 26.83 -7.85
C MET A 174 -11.45 25.33 -7.82
N LEU A 175 -11.37 24.69 -6.66
CA LEU A 175 -11.67 23.26 -6.51
C LEU A 175 -13.15 22.96 -6.73
N ARG A 176 -14.05 23.82 -6.26
CA ARG A 176 -15.49 23.72 -6.51
C ARG A 176 -15.79 23.79 -8.01
N GLN A 177 -15.19 24.76 -8.72
CA GLN A 177 -15.33 24.86 -10.16
C GLN A 177 -14.77 23.62 -10.88
N ALA A 178 -13.65 23.08 -10.40
CA ALA A 178 -13.08 21.85 -10.94
C ALA A 178 -14.01 20.64 -10.74
N SER A 179 -14.64 20.48 -9.56
CA SER A 179 -15.57 19.37 -9.33
C SER A 179 -16.88 19.51 -10.11
N GLU A 180 -17.32 20.74 -10.40
CA GLU A 180 -18.44 21.02 -11.32
C GLU A 180 -18.09 20.64 -12.76
N ASN A 181 -16.88 20.97 -13.23
CA ASN A 181 -16.41 20.67 -14.60
C ASN A 181 -16.02 19.20 -14.81
N TYR A 182 -15.64 18.50 -13.75
CA TYR A 182 -15.22 17.09 -13.79
C TYR A 182 -15.99 16.29 -12.72
N PRO A 183 -17.26 15.92 -12.98
CA PRO A 183 -18.14 15.31 -11.96
C PRO A 183 -17.65 13.96 -11.41
N HIS A 184 -16.78 13.25 -12.13
CA HIS A 184 -16.17 12.00 -11.67
C HIS A 184 -14.94 12.23 -10.78
N ALA A 185 -14.36 13.43 -10.79
CA ALA A 185 -13.17 13.74 -10.02
C ALA A 185 -13.47 13.67 -8.51
N ARG A 186 -12.62 12.94 -7.80
CA ARG A 186 -12.78 12.70 -6.36
C ARG A 186 -11.96 13.71 -5.57
N ILE A 187 -12.52 14.90 -5.36
CA ILE A 187 -11.82 16.02 -4.72
C ILE A 187 -12.35 16.21 -3.29
N TYR A 188 -11.44 16.18 -2.33
CA TYR A 188 -11.69 16.36 -0.90
C TYR A 188 -10.86 17.52 -0.35
N ALA A 189 -11.41 18.23 0.63
CA ALA A 189 -10.68 19.21 1.43
C ALA A 189 -10.46 18.68 2.85
N THR A 190 -9.29 18.96 3.42
CA THR A 190 -9.04 18.80 4.86
C THR A 190 -9.91 19.82 5.62
N THR A 191 -10.59 19.37 6.69
CA THR A 191 -11.41 20.26 7.53
C THR A 191 -10.54 21.19 8.35
N GLU A 192 -11.11 22.32 8.77
CA GLU A 192 -10.44 23.29 9.65
C GLU A 192 -10.00 22.63 10.97
N ASP A 193 -10.87 21.87 11.61
CA ASP A 193 -10.54 21.12 12.83
C ASP A 193 -9.36 20.16 12.62
N ARG A 194 -9.30 19.50 11.46
CA ARG A 194 -8.21 18.57 11.13
C ARG A 194 -6.90 19.32 10.87
N MET A 195 -6.96 20.49 10.22
CA MET A 195 -5.79 21.36 10.06
C MET A 195 -5.28 21.86 11.42
N ASN A 196 -6.16 22.40 12.26
CA ASN A 196 -5.82 22.88 13.60
C ASN A 196 -5.20 21.77 14.46
N TYR A 197 -5.74 20.55 14.38
CA TYR A 197 -5.16 19.38 15.04
C TYR A 197 -3.75 19.06 14.52
N CYS A 198 -3.54 19.07 13.20
CA CYS A 198 -2.23 18.85 12.60
C CYS A 198 -1.20 19.91 13.02
N ASP A 199 -1.59 21.18 13.05
CA ASP A 199 -0.73 22.29 13.49
C ASP A 199 -0.38 22.16 14.98
N MET A 200 -1.36 21.81 15.82
CA MET A 200 -1.13 21.53 17.25
C MET A 200 -0.13 20.39 17.44
N VAL A 201 -0.27 19.28 16.72
CA VAL A 201 0.67 18.15 16.79
C VAL A 201 2.05 18.59 16.31
N PHE A 202 2.15 19.30 15.18
CA PHE A 202 3.41 19.78 14.66
C PHE A 202 4.16 20.68 15.65
N LYS A 203 3.45 21.64 16.26
CA LYS A 203 4.01 22.52 17.29
C LYS A 203 4.47 21.74 18.51
N LYS A 204 3.66 20.78 18.96
CA LYS A 204 4.00 19.94 20.12
C LYS A 204 5.29 19.13 19.89
N GLU A 205 5.46 18.57 18.70
CA GLU A 205 6.60 17.70 18.39
C GLU A 205 7.86 18.47 17.99
N THR A 206 7.72 19.65 17.37
CA THR A 206 8.86 20.41 16.82
C THR A 206 9.19 21.69 17.57
N GLY A 207 8.29 22.21 18.41
CA GLY A 207 8.41 23.52 19.06
C GLY A 207 8.30 24.72 18.10
N LYS A 208 7.89 24.49 16.85
CA LYS A 208 7.77 25.52 15.81
C LYS A 208 6.31 25.80 15.48
N ASP A 209 6.05 27.07 15.16
CA ASP A 209 4.77 27.58 14.64
C ASP A 209 4.78 27.63 13.10
#